data_AF-A0A8S2RME7-F1
#
_entry.id   AF-A0A8S2RME7-F1
#
_cell.length_a   1.000
_cell.length_b   1.000
_cell.length_c   1.000
_cell.angle_alpha   90.00
_cell.angle_beta   90.00
_cell.angle_gamma   90.00
#
_symmetry.space_group_name_H-M   'P 1'
#
loop_
_entity.id
_entity.type
_entity.pdbx_description
1 polymer ?
#
loop_
_entity_poly.entity_id
_entity_poly.type
_entity_poly.pdbx_seq_one_letter_code
_entity_poly.pdbx_strand_id
1 'polypeptide(L)' 'KHQVIGIECAQLGIESFFQENNIKYNIENNECQVYKGIDYPVTIFHDNFLTFNQTLPTIDWIWDRAALVAVNLSDREQFV' A
#
# COMPACT_ATOMS: atom_id res chain seq x y z
N LYS A 1 -9.26 16.41 5.39
CA LYS A 1 -9.09 15.00 5.82
C LYS A 1 -8.36 14.30 4.68
N HIS A 2 -7.20 13.70 4.94
CA HIS A 2 -6.40 13.02 3.90
C HIS A 2 -6.86 11.57 3.76
N GLN A 3 -6.66 10.98 2.57
CA GLN A 3 -6.78 9.55 2.34
C GLN A 3 -5.36 8.99 2.17
N VAL A 4 -5.08 7.87 2.81
CA VAL A 4 -3.76 7.22 2.75
C VAL A 4 -3.89 5.93 1.94
N ILE A 5 -3.04 5.80 0.93
CA ILE A 5 -2.95 4.61 0.09
C ILE A 5 -1.53 4.06 0.20
N GLY A 6 -1.42 2.76 0.43
CA GLY A 6 -0.15 2.03 0.45
C GLY A 6 -0.20 0.79 -0.44
N ILE A 7 0.97 0.34 -0.89
CA ILE A 7 1.16 -0.94 -1.58
C ILE A 7 2.24 -1.68 -0.79
N GLU A 8 1.94 -2.92 -0.40
CA GLU A 8 2.83 -3.75 0.41
C GLU A 8 2.71 -5.20 -0.06
N CYS A 9 3.84 -5.89 -0.23
CA CYS A 9 3.87 -7.27 -0.73
C CYS A 9 3.82 -8.30 0.42
N ALA A 10 4.15 -7.90 1.64
CA ALA A 10 4.11 -8.76 2.80
C ALA A 10 2.78 -8.64 3.55
N GLN A 11 1.87 -9.60 3.33
CA GLN A 11 0.59 -9.70 4.06
C GLN A 11 0.73 -9.51 5.57
N LEU A 12 1.74 -10.15 6.19
CA LEU A 12 1.98 -10.03 7.63
C LEU A 12 2.24 -8.59 8.06
N GLY A 13 2.94 -7.79 7.23
CA GLY A 13 3.19 -6.38 7.51
C GLY A 13 1.91 -5.55 7.47
N ILE A 14 1.02 -5.85 6.51
CA ILE A 14 -0.30 -5.21 6.39
C ILE A 14 -1.15 -5.49 7.63
N GLU A 15 -1.29 -6.77 7.98
CA GLU A 15 -2.08 -7.19 9.14
C GLU A 15 -1.53 -6.61 10.45
N SER A 16 -0.19 -6.62 10.61
CA SER A 16 0.48 -6.02 11.77
C SER A 16 0.23 -4.51 11.84
N PHE A 17 0.29 -3.78 10.72
CA PHE A 17 -0.01 -2.35 10.68
C PHE A 17 -1.42 -2.07 11.21
N PHE A 18 -2.44 -2.80 10.75
CA PHE A 18 -3.81 -2.61 11.22
C PHE A 18 -3.96 -2.97 12.70
N GLN A 19 -3.33 -4.05 13.15
CA GLN A 19 -3.36 -4.50 14.54
C GLN A 19 -2.70 -3.50 15.48
N GLU A 20 -1.47 -3.07 15.19
CA GLU A 20 -0.68 -2.17 16.03
C GLU A 20 -1.35 -0.80 16.20
N ASN A 21 -2.04 -0.33 15.16
CA ASN A 21 -2.76 0.94 15.17
C ASN A 21 -4.21 0.82 15.66
N ASN A 22 -4.67 -0.39 16.04
CA ASN A 22 -6.04 -0.67 16.45
C ASN A 22 -7.08 -0.19 15.41
N ILE A 23 -6.80 -0.41 14.13
CA ILE A 23 -7.66 -0.04 13.00
C ILE A 23 -8.40 -1.29 12.54
N LYS A 24 -9.74 -1.28 12.65
CA LYS A 24 -10.57 -2.31 12.04
C LYS A 24 -10.56 -2.15 10.52
N TYR A 25 -10.50 -3.28 9.80
CA TYR A 25 -10.47 -3.29 8.34
C TYR A 25 -11.34 -4.41 7.77
N ASN A 26 -11.73 -4.24 6.52
CA ASN A 26 -12.29 -5.30 5.68
C ASN A 26 -11.29 -5.65 4.57
N ILE A 27 -11.38 -6.88 4.07
CA ILE A 27 -10.60 -7.36 2.93
C ILE A 27 -11.53 -7.49 1.73
N GLU A 28 -11.17 -6.85 0.62
CA GLU A 28 -11.79 -7.04 -0.68
C GLU A 28 -10.86 -7.88 -1.56
N ASN A 29 -11.39 -8.93 -2.21
CA ASN A 29 -10.62 -9.77 -3.12
C ASN A 29 -11.06 -9.45 -4.56
N ASN A 30 -10.31 -8.59 -5.23
CA ASN A 30 -10.49 -8.28 -6.65
C ASN A 30 -9.31 -8.87 -7.43
N GLU A 31 -8.63 -8.08 -8.28
CA GLU A 31 -7.42 -8.55 -8.97
C GLU A 31 -6.22 -8.68 -8.01
N CYS A 32 -6.23 -7.95 -6.89
CA CYS A 32 -5.39 -8.17 -5.72
C CYS A 32 -6.24 -8.10 -4.44
N GLN A 33 -5.66 -8.50 -3.30
CA GLN A 33 -6.33 -8.31 -2.01
C GLN A 33 -6.14 -6.88 -1.53
N VAL A 34 -7.23 -6.24 -1.12
CA VAL A 34 -7.23 -4.84 -0.68
C VAL A 34 -7.75 -4.75 0.74
N TYR A 35 -6.92 -4.22 1.63
CA TYR A 35 -7.23 -4.03 3.04
C TYR A 35 -7.69 -2.59 3.25
N LYS A 36 -8.95 -2.39 3.62
CA LYS A 36 -9.55 -1.06 3.79
C LYS A 36 -9.96 -0.81 5.23
N GLY A 37 -9.43 0.25 5.83
CA GLY A 37 -9.84 0.72 7.14
C GLY A 37 -11.32 1.10 7.17
N ILE A 38 -12.02 0.70 8.24
CA ILE A 38 -13.44 1.00 8.46
C ILE A 38 -13.58 2.40 9.07
N ASP A 39 -12.81 2.66 10.13
CA ASP A 39 -12.89 3.90 10.90
C ASP A 39 -11.93 5.00 10.38
N TYR A 40 -10.91 4.59 9.61
CA TYR A 40 -9.85 5.45 9.11
C TYR A 40 -9.70 5.32 7.59
N PRO A 41 -9.44 6.42 6.86
CA PRO A 41 -9.32 6.43 5.40
C PRO A 41 -7.94 5.91 4.96
N VAL A 42 -7.63 4.66 5.30
CA VAL A 42 -6.39 3.97 4.94
C VAL A 42 -6.73 2.76 4.07
N THR A 43 -6.09 2.66 2.92
CA THR A 43 -6.20 1.50 2.01
C THR A 43 -4.82 0.96 1.74
N ILE A 44 -4.62 -0.34 1.92
CA ILE A 44 -3.36 -1.01 1.58
C ILE A 44 -3.64 -2.13 0.57
N PHE A 45 -3.01 -2.05 -0.59
CA PHE A 45 -3.04 -3.08 -1.62
C PHE A 45 -1.97 -4.12 -1.31
N HIS A 46 -2.37 -5.39 -1.21
CA HIS A 46 -1.45 -6.52 -1.08
C HIS A 46 -0.96 -6.92 -2.48
N ASP A 47 0.14 -6.30 -2.90
CA ASP A 47 0.71 -6.50 -4.23
C ASP A 47 2.19 -6.05 -4.28
N ASN A 48 2.87 -6.33 -5.38
CA ASN A 48 4.19 -5.83 -5.69
C ASN A 48 4.11 -4.47 -6.41
N PHE A 49 4.69 -3.43 -5.80
CA PHE A 49 4.73 -2.08 -6.34
C PHE A 49 5.23 -1.99 -7.80
N LEU A 50 6.29 -2.75 -8.15
CA LEU A 50 6.87 -2.67 -9.50
C LEU A 50 5.96 -3.25 -10.59
N THR A 51 5.08 -4.18 -10.23
CA THR A 51 4.12 -4.81 -11.16
C THR A 51 2.69 -4.34 -10.94
N PHE A 52 2.49 -3.36 -10.06
CA PHE A 52 1.18 -2.86 -9.68
C PHE A 52 0.51 -2.17 -10.87
N ASN A 53 -0.69 -2.60 -11.21
CA ASN A 53 -1.41 -2.16 -12.42
C ASN A 53 -2.82 -1.64 -12.15
N GLN A 54 -3.19 -1.46 -10.88
CA GLN A 54 -4.50 -0.92 -10.53
C GLN A 54 -4.61 0.56 -10.87
N THR A 55 -5.82 0.98 -11.23
CA THR A 55 -6.13 2.40 -11.38
C THR A 55 -6.23 3.04 -9.99
N LEU A 56 -5.35 4.00 -9.70
CA LEU A 56 -5.40 4.81 -8.49
C LEU A 56 -6.12 6.14 -8.76
N PRO A 57 -6.73 6.76 -7.72
CA PRO A 57 -7.14 8.15 -7.80
C PRO A 57 -5.91 9.07 -7.94
N THR A 58 -6.14 10.35 -8.26
CA THR A 58 -5.07 11.35 -8.23
C THR A 58 -4.44 11.42 -6.85
N ILE A 59 -3.10 11.39 -6.81
CA ILE A 59 -2.31 11.44 -5.59
C ILE A 59 -1.71 12.84 -5.45
N ASP A 60 -2.10 13.55 -4.39
CA ASP A 60 -1.60 14.90 -4.12
C ASP A 60 -0.17 14.89 -3.55
N TRP A 61 0.19 13.84 -2.78
CA TRP A 61 1.45 13.75 -2.05
C TRP A 61 1.95 12.30 -1.99
N ILE A 62 3.26 12.14 -2.16
CA ILE A 62 3.96 10.85 -2.01
C ILE A 62 4.91 10.95 -0.82
N TRP A 63 4.85 9.95 0.06
CA TRP A 63 5.82 9.75 1.13
C TRP A 63 6.72 8.56 0.78
N ASP A 64 7.89 8.83 0.22
CA ASP A 64 8.93 7.82 -0.01
C ASP A 64 9.96 7.86 1.12
N ARG A 65 9.83 6.91 2.04
CA ARG A 65 10.87 6.62 3.02
C ARG A 65 11.09 5.13 3.05
N ALA A 66 12.32 4.73 2.75
CA ALA A 66 12.71 3.31 2.66
C ALA A 66 11.92 2.52 1.61
N ALA A 67 11.34 3.20 0.58
CA ALA A 67 10.78 2.52 -0.58
C ALA A 67 11.82 2.45 -1.71
N LEU A 68 12.18 3.57 -2.36
CA LEU A 68 13.16 3.58 -3.46
C LEU A 68 14.51 2.93 -3.06
N VAL A 69 14.99 3.22 -1.85
CA VAL A 69 16.28 2.69 -1.38
C VAL A 69 16.23 1.18 -1.07
N ALA A 70 15.04 0.61 -0.83
CA ALA A 70 14.84 -0.82 -0.64
C ALA A 70 14.71 -1.60 -1.97
N VAL A 71 14.42 -0.91 -3.07
CA VAL A 71 14.39 -1.50 -4.41
C VAL A 71 15.80 -1.84 -4.88
N ASN A 72 15.94 -2.99 -5.55
CA ASN A 72 17.19 -3.42 -6.19
C ASN A 72 17.74 -2.33 -7.11
N LEU A 73 19.06 -2.17 -7.17
CA LEU A 73 19.69 -1.12 -7.97
C LEU A 73 19.25 -1.13 -9.45
N SER A 74 19.05 -2.32 -10.03
CA SER A 74 18.61 -2.49 -11.42
C SER A 74 17.17 -2.02 -11.68
N ASP A 75 16.33 -2.01 -10.65
CA ASP A 75 14.88 -1.83 -10.78
C ASP A 75 14.46 -0.41 -10.36
N ARG A 76 15.41 0.42 -9.90
CA ARG A 76 15.14 1.79 -9.44
C ARG A 76 14.64 2.72 -10.53
N GLU A 77 15.03 2.50 -11.79
CA GLU A 77 14.51 3.31 -12.91
C GLU A 77 13.02 3.06 -13.15
N GLN A 78 12.53 1.84 -12.93
CA GLN A 78 11.10 1.51 -13.05
C GLN A 78 10.26 2.10 -11.90
N PHE A 79 10.88 2.41 -10.77
CA PHE A 79 10.19 2.94 -9.59
C PHE A 79 9.85 4.43 -9.71
N VAL A 80 10.66 5.22 -10.45
CA VAL A 80 10.63 6.70 -10.48
C VAL A 80 9.68 7.24 -11.54
#